data_AF-A0AAJ0F8J5-F1
#
_entry.id   AF-A0AAJ0F8J5-F1
#
_cell.length_a   1.000
_cell.length_b   1.000
_cell.length_c   1.000
_cell.angle_alpha   90.00
_cell.angle_beta   90.00
_cell.angle_gamma   90.00
#
_symmetry.space_group_name_H-M   'P 1'
#
loop_
_entity.id
_entity.type
_entity.pdbx_description
1 polymer ?
#
loop_
_entity_poly.entity_id
_entity_poly.type
_entity_poly.pdbx_seq_one_letter_code
_entity_poly.pdbx_strand_id
1 'polypeptide(L)'
;MISPRINSRLCSPKQVVLLSRATAPIFHTTHFSVVGYTTGLRAAGAACHPRQFSTTTPTQLRDFFPSKETTYIRQTPPAWPHHGWTEEEMLAVVPEHRPPNTVSDWLAWKLVRLCRWGTDIATGVRPEQQVDQKHPTTATAARKPLTEAQWLVRFIFLESIAGVPGMVAGMLRHLESLRRLKRDNGWIETLLEESYNERMHLLTFMKMCEPGWFMKTLILGAQGVFFNAMFVSYLISPRITHRFVGYLEEEAVHTYTRCIREIEEGKLEKWADPNFQIPDLAIKYWRMPEGKRTMKDLIYYIRADEAVHRGVNHTLSNLNHKEDPNPFVSDYKLEATGHKPNPALKPTGYERQEVIG
;
A
#
# COMPACT_ATOMS: atom_id res chain seq x y z
N MET A 1 -21.24 52.49 -35.18
CA MET A 1 -21.83 52.55 -33.81
C MET A 1 -21.75 51.13 -33.25
N ILE A 2 -21.01 50.75 -32.21
CA ILE A 2 -20.38 51.40 -31.06
C ILE A 2 -19.13 50.56 -30.71
N SER A 3 -18.04 51.22 -30.35
CA SER A 3 -16.76 50.64 -29.90
C SER A 3 -16.80 50.37 -28.38
N PRO A 4 -16.23 49.27 -27.85
CA PRO A 4 -16.00 49.16 -26.41
C PRO A 4 -14.67 49.82 -26.03
N ARG A 5 -14.77 50.76 -25.10
CA ARG A 5 -13.65 51.52 -24.52
C ARG A 5 -12.75 50.62 -23.68
N ILE A 6 -11.47 50.63 -24.00
CA ILE A 6 -10.37 50.22 -23.12
C ILE A 6 -10.21 51.30 -22.04
N ASN A 7 -10.21 50.90 -20.77
CA ASN A 7 -9.88 51.79 -19.67
C ASN A 7 -8.45 51.46 -19.21
N SER A 8 -7.54 52.43 -19.37
CA SER A 8 -6.16 52.38 -18.91
C SER A 8 -5.87 53.64 -18.11
N ARG A 9 -5.43 53.45 -16.86
CA ARG A 9 -4.73 54.39 -15.95
C ARG A 9 -4.75 53.75 -14.57
N LEU A 10 -3.72 53.75 -13.72
CA LEU A 10 -2.28 54.04 -13.79
C LEU A 10 -1.87 54.01 -12.30
N CYS A 11 -0.76 53.33 -11.96
CA CYS A 11 0.13 53.60 -10.80
C CYS A 11 -0.46 53.45 -9.37
N SER A 12 0.24 53.06 -8.29
CA SER A 12 1.64 52.69 -7.97
C SER A 12 1.65 52.21 -6.49
N PRO A 13 2.76 51.74 -5.88
CA PRO A 13 2.78 50.56 -5.04
C PRO A 13 2.89 50.89 -3.55
N LYS A 14 1.99 50.38 -2.71
CA LYS A 14 2.18 50.35 -1.26
C LYS A 14 1.61 49.05 -0.70
N GLN A 15 2.45 48.03 -0.61
CA GLN A 15 2.39 46.95 0.39
C GLN A 15 3.58 46.01 0.18
N VAL A 16 4.75 46.46 0.64
CA VAL A 16 5.91 45.61 0.90
C VAL A 16 6.47 46.06 2.25
N VAL A 17 7.00 45.09 3.00
CA VAL A 17 7.71 45.20 4.29
C VAL A 17 6.84 44.94 5.51
N LEU A 18 6.90 43.70 6.01
CA LEU A 18 7.20 43.42 7.43
C LEU A 18 7.86 42.04 7.52
N LEU A 19 9.17 42.03 7.27
CA LEU A 19 10.05 40.93 7.64
C LEU A 19 11.36 41.54 8.15
N SER A 20 11.75 41.06 9.35
CA SER A 20 13.09 40.98 9.92
C SER A 20 13.56 42.04 10.94
N ARG A 21 14.27 41.46 11.94
CA ARG A 21 15.26 41.99 12.90
C ARG A 21 14.68 42.47 14.24
N ALA A 22 15.20 42.01 15.38
CA ALA A 22 16.62 41.95 15.70
C ALA A 22 17.06 40.72 16.52
N THR A 23 18.28 40.27 16.21
CA THR A 23 19.12 39.38 17.01
C THR A 23 20.38 40.12 17.44
N ALA A 24 20.75 39.88 18.72
CA ALA A 24 22.10 39.91 19.34
C ALA A 24 22.73 41.30 19.68
N PRO A 25 23.80 41.40 20.52
CA PRO A 25 24.63 40.33 21.11
C PRO A 25 25.18 40.57 22.57
N ILE A 26 26.06 39.64 23.01
CA ILE A 26 27.29 39.81 23.86
C ILE A 26 27.30 39.22 25.30
N PHE A 27 27.99 38.07 25.39
CA PHE A 27 28.98 37.56 26.35
C PHE A 27 28.97 37.97 27.84
N HIS A 28 28.95 36.94 28.70
CA HIS A 28 29.96 36.82 29.76
C HIS A 28 30.23 35.35 30.11
N THR A 29 31.49 34.94 29.90
CA THR A 29 32.13 33.76 30.46
C THR A 29 32.47 33.98 31.93
N THR A 30 32.12 33.04 32.79
CA THR A 30 32.76 32.85 34.10
C THR A 30 32.99 31.36 34.37
N HIS A 31 34.27 31.01 34.51
CA HIS A 31 34.73 29.81 35.20
C HIS A 31 34.35 29.89 36.67
N PHE A 32 33.88 28.82 37.30
CA PHE A 32 34.19 28.54 38.71
C PHE A 32 34.14 27.04 39.02
N SER A 33 34.98 26.72 39.98
CA SER A 33 35.58 25.42 40.28
C SER A 33 34.68 24.51 41.11
N VAL A 34 35.02 23.23 41.03
CA VAL A 34 34.61 22.12 41.89
C VAL A 34 34.85 22.44 43.37
N VAL A 35 33.82 22.30 44.20
CA VAL A 35 33.93 21.86 45.61
C VAL A 35 32.72 20.99 45.90
N GLY A 36 32.96 19.73 46.24
CA GLY A 36 31.93 18.80 46.68
C GLY A 36 31.59 19.00 48.15
N TYR A 37 30.33 18.77 48.50
CA TYR A 37 29.93 18.18 49.78
C TYR A 37 28.64 17.37 49.57
N THR A 38 28.69 16.14 50.05
CA THR A 38 27.63 15.14 50.06
C THR A 38 26.55 15.50 51.09
N THR A 39 25.31 15.66 50.65
CA THR A 39 24.13 15.57 51.51
C THR A 39 23.12 14.63 50.86
N GLY A 40 22.94 13.46 51.48
CA GLY A 40 22.00 12.44 51.03
C GLY A 40 20.56 12.88 51.28
N LEU A 41 19.78 12.99 50.21
CA LEU A 41 18.32 12.93 50.27
C LEU A 41 17.87 11.53 49.86
N ARG A 42 17.25 10.81 50.80
CA ARG A 42 16.45 9.62 50.52
C ARG A 42 15.19 10.06 49.77
N ALA A 43 15.19 9.91 48.45
CA ALA A 43 13.96 9.88 47.66
C ALA A 43 13.41 8.45 47.68
N ALA A 44 12.27 8.25 48.31
CA ALA A 44 11.51 7.02 48.21
C ALA A 44 11.15 6.79 46.72
N GLY A 45 11.71 5.74 46.13
CA GLY A 45 11.40 5.33 44.77
C GLY A 45 9.98 4.77 44.71
N ALA A 46 9.00 5.63 44.46
CA ALA A 46 7.72 5.19 43.94
C ALA A 46 7.99 4.61 42.54
N ALA A 47 7.81 3.30 42.40
CA ALA A 47 7.90 2.60 41.13
C ALA A 47 6.97 3.27 40.12
N CYS A 48 7.55 3.99 39.16
CA CYS A 48 6.82 4.54 38.04
C CYS A 48 6.52 3.38 37.09
N HIS A 49 5.35 2.77 37.27
CA HIS A 49 4.78 1.90 36.24
C HIS A 49 4.58 2.73 34.97
N PRO A 50 5.10 2.29 33.81
CA PRO A 50 4.75 2.95 32.56
C PRO A 50 3.24 2.74 32.36
N ARG A 51 2.46 3.82 32.51
CA ARG A 51 1.04 3.82 32.18
C ARG A 51 0.90 3.46 30.71
N GLN A 52 0.40 2.26 30.44
CA GLN A 52 -0.12 1.91 29.12
C GLN A 52 -1.38 2.76 28.90
N PHE A 53 -1.23 3.90 28.24
CA PHE A 53 -2.37 4.62 27.66
C PHE A 53 -2.83 3.85 26.41
N SER A 54 -3.64 2.81 26.63
CA SER A 54 -4.49 2.25 25.59
C SER A 54 -5.91 2.74 25.88
N THR A 55 -6.27 3.91 25.32
CA THR A 55 -7.62 4.48 25.42
C THR A 55 -8.57 3.98 24.34
N THR A 56 -8.16 3.00 23.53
CA THR A 56 -9.03 2.38 22.54
C THR A 56 -9.93 1.34 23.21
N THR A 57 -11.23 1.66 23.29
CA THR A 57 -12.30 0.69 23.56
C THR A 57 -12.18 -0.49 22.58
N PRO A 58 -12.46 -1.74 23.00
CA PRO A 58 -12.45 -2.88 22.08
C PRO A 58 -13.41 -2.63 20.91
N THR A 59 -12.88 -2.63 19.70
CA THR A 59 -13.64 -2.37 18.47
C THR A 59 -14.61 -3.52 18.22
N GLN A 60 -15.90 -3.30 18.46
CA GLN A 60 -16.94 -4.17 17.93
C GLN A 60 -16.94 -4.07 16.40
N LEU A 61 -17.10 -5.19 15.72
CA LEU A 61 -17.32 -5.25 14.26
C LEU A 61 -18.58 -4.44 13.96
N ARG A 62 -18.42 -3.19 13.54
CA ARG A 62 -19.50 -2.31 13.08
C ARG A 62 -19.36 -2.16 11.58
N ASP A 63 -20.47 -2.18 10.87
CA ASP A 63 -20.49 -1.75 9.48
C ASP A 63 -20.10 -0.25 9.42
N PHE A 64 -18.84 0.02 9.07
CA PHE A 64 -18.28 1.37 9.01
C PHE A 64 -18.83 2.19 7.83
N PHE A 65 -19.39 1.54 6.82
CA PHE A 65 -19.95 2.20 5.63
C PHE A 65 -21.39 1.74 5.39
N PRO A 66 -22.36 2.13 6.24
CA PRO A 66 -23.74 1.73 6.04
C PRO A 66 -24.22 2.22 4.68
N SER A 67 -24.85 1.34 3.91
CA SER A 67 -25.46 1.73 2.64
C SER A 67 -26.58 2.72 2.90
N LYS A 68 -26.43 3.95 2.40
CA LYS A 68 -27.50 4.94 2.47
C LYS A 68 -28.53 4.60 1.40
N GLU A 69 -29.65 4.02 1.80
CA GLU A 69 -30.77 3.82 0.90
C GLU A 69 -31.27 5.17 0.39
N THR A 70 -31.50 5.25 -0.92
CA THR A 70 -32.05 6.44 -1.55
C THR A 70 -33.33 6.03 -2.28
N THR A 71 -34.21 7.00 -2.51
CA THR A 71 -35.52 6.77 -3.16
C THR A 71 -35.41 6.09 -4.53
N TYR A 72 -34.31 6.34 -5.27
CA TYR A 72 -34.16 5.88 -6.66
C TYR A 72 -32.94 5.00 -6.90
N ILE A 73 -31.87 5.16 -6.12
CA ILE A 73 -30.59 4.46 -6.35
C ILE A 73 -30.49 3.30 -5.37
N ARG A 74 -30.53 2.09 -5.91
CA ARG A 74 -30.32 0.84 -5.16
C ARG A 74 -28.84 0.55 -4.92
N GLN A 75 -28.02 0.64 -5.96
CA GLN A 75 -26.60 0.32 -5.89
C GLN A 75 -25.83 1.00 -7.04
N THR A 76 -24.58 1.38 -6.77
CA THR A 76 -23.61 1.77 -7.81
C THR A 76 -22.74 0.56 -8.14
N PRO A 77 -22.67 0.11 -9.41
CA PRO A 77 -21.80 -1.00 -9.79
C PRO A 77 -20.31 -0.60 -9.65
N PRO A 78 -19.42 -1.56 -9.43
CA PRO A 78 -17.99 -1.28 -9.43
C PRO A 78 -17.54 -0.82 -10.83
N ALA A 79 -16.58 0.12 -10.86
CA ALA A 79 -16.02 0.62 -12.11
C ALA A 79 -15.22 -0.48 -12.84
N TRP A 80 -14.47 -1.27 -12.07
CA TRP A 80 -13.80 -2.49 -12.52
C TRP A 80 -14.40 -3.70 -11.78
N PRO A 81 -15.31 -4.45 -12.40
CA PRO A 81 -15.85 -5.66 -11.79
C PRO A 81 -14.78 -6.74 -11.72
N HIS A 82 -14.63 -7.37 -10.56
CA HIS A 82 -13.68 -8.47 -10.38
C HIS A 82 -14.05 -9.66 -11.28
N HIS A 83 -13.06 -10.30 -11.89
CA HIS A 83 -13.22 -11.46 -12.76
C HIS A 83 -13.53 -12.76 -11.97
N GLY A 84 -13.12 -12.79 -10.70
CA GLY A 84 -13.27 -13.94 -9.81
C GLY A 84 -12.06 -14.85 -9.92
N TRP A 85 -11.90 -15.77 -8.96
CA TRP A 85 -10.81 -16.73 -8.95
C TRP A 85 -11.36 -18.14 -8.79
N THR A 86 -10.74 -19.09 -9.48
CA THR A 86 -10.90 -20.51 -9.15
C THR A 86 -10.05 -20.86 -7.93
N GLU A 87 -10.44 -21.91 -7.22
CA GLU A 87 -9.67 -22.38 -6.06
C GLU A 87 -8.27 -22.84 -6.45
N GLU A 88 -8.13 -23.49 -7.60
CA GLU A 88 -6.84 -23.96 -8.13
C GLU A 88 -5.88 -22.79 -8.38
N GLU A 89 -6.36 -21.70 -8.98
CA GLU A 89 -5.56 -20.48 -9.19
C GLU A 89 -5.11 -19.86 -7.87
N MET A 90 -6.03 -19.71 -6.90
CA MET A 90 -5.69 -19.13 -5.60
C MET A 90 -4.67 -19.98 -4.84
N LEU A 91 -4.79 -21.31 -4.90
CA LEU A 91 -3.89 -22.24 -4.22
C LEU A 91 -2.52 -22.34 -4.89
N ALA A 92 -2.44 -22.12 -6.21
CA ALA A 92 -1.18 -22.11 -6.96
C ALA A 92 -0.28 -20.92 -6.60
N VAL A 93 -0.83 -19.85 -5.99
CA VAL A 93 -0.06 -18.68 -5.59
C VAL A 93 0.88 -19.01 -4.42
N VAL A 94 2.18 -18.79 -4.66
CA VAL A 94 3.25 -18.98 -3.67
C VAL A 94 4.07 -17.70 -3.45
N PRO A 95 4.59 -17.49 -2.23
CA PRO A 95 5.63 -16.50 -1.99
C PRO A 95 6.91 -16.88 -2.71
N GLU A 96 7.44 -15.97 -3.51
CA GLU A 96 8.71 -16.13 -4.22
C GLU A 96 9.34 -14.73 -4.40
N HIS A 97 10.67 -14.71 -4.52
CA HIS A 97 11.46 -13.48 -4.60
C HIS A 97 12.19 -13.40 -5.94
N ARG A 98 12.06 -12.28 -6.64
CA ARG A 98 12.85 -11.97 -7.82
C ARG A 98 14.23 -11.43 -7.44
N PRO A 99 15.33 -12.12 -7.81
CA PRO A 99 16.68 -11.62 -7.54
C PRO A 99 16.91 -10.23 -8.15
N PRO A 100 17.48 -9.27 -7.39
CA PRO A 100 17.82 -7.96 -7.92
C PRO A 100 19.06 -8.05 -8.82
N ASN A 101 18.84 -8.08 -10.13
CA ASN A 101 19.92 -8.30 -11.12
C ASN A 101 20.63 -7.00 -11.54
N THR A 102 20.02 -5.84 -11.29
CA THR A 102 20.58 -4.53 -11.65
C THR A 102 20.74 -3.64 -10.42
N VAL A 103 21.55 -2.58 -10.52
CA VAL A 103 21.68 -1.58 -9.44
C VAL A 103 20.33 -0.92 -9.13
N SER A 104 19.51 -0.66 -10.15
CA SER A 104 18.14 -0.17 -9.98
C SER A 104 17.25 -1.14 -9.21
N ASP A 105 17.34 -2.44 -9.52
CA ASP A 105 16.56 -3.47 -8.83
C ASP A 105 17.01 -3.59 -7.38
N TRP A 106 18.31 -3.56 -7.14
CA TRP A 106 18.88 -3.59 -5.80
C TRP A 106 18.43 -2.39 -4.97
N LEU A 107 18.45 -1.19 -5.54
CA LEU A 107 17.97 0.03 -4.88
C LEU A 107 16.48 -0.09 -4.52
N ALA A 108 15.65 -0.49 -5.50
CA ALA A 108 14.21 -0.70 -5.29
C ALA A 108 13.95 -1.70 -4.16
N TRP A 109 14.64 -2.85 -4.19
CA TRP A 109 14.53 -3.86 -3.15
C TRP A 109 14.93 -3.32 -1.76
N LYS A 110 16.07 -2.61 -1.65
CA LYS A 110 16.50 -2.03 -0.38
C LYS A 110 15.52 -0.99 0.16
N LEU A 111 14.90 -0.20 -0.70
CA LEU A 111 13.86 0.73 -0.30
C LEU A 111 12.63 -0.01 0.25
N VAL A 112 12.19 -1.09 -0.38
CA VAL A 112 11.11 -1.94 0.16
C VAL A 112 11.47 -2.50 1.53
N ARG A 113 12.71 -2.98 1.71
CA ARG A 113 13.18 -3.48 3.02
C ARG A 113 13.16 -2.39 4.10
N LEU A 114 13.54 -1.16 3.74
CA LEU A 114 13.45 -0.01 4.63
C LEU A 114 12.00 0.33 4.98
N CYS A 115 11.11 0.35 3.99
CA CYS A 115 9.67 0.57 4.19
C CYS A 115 9.07 -0.49 5.11
N ARG A 116 9.38 -1.78 4.89
CA ARG A 116 8.93 -2.88 5.74
C ARG A 116 9.38 -2.69 7.19
N TRP A 117 10.65 -2.37 7.40
CA TRP A 117 11.18 -2.08 8.74
C TRP A 117 10.43 -0.91 9.40
N GLY A 118 10.20 0.18 8.66
CA GLY A 118 9.44 1.33 9.15
C GLY A 118 7.99 0.98 9.52
N THR A 119 7.30 0.20 8.68
CA THR A 119 5.93 -0.25 8.92
C THR A 119 5.85 -1.20 10.11
N ASP A 120 6.79 -2.14 10.25
CA ASP A 120 6.82 -3.08 11.38
C ASP A 120 6.96 -2.31 12.71
N ILE A 121 7.77 -1.24 12.73
CA ILE A 121 7.83 -0.31 13.88
C ILE A 121 6.50 0.42 14.08
N ALA A 122 5.95 1.05 13.03
CA ALA A 122 4.75 1.88 13.12
C ALA A 122 3.49 1.09 13.56
N THR A 123 3.40 -0.17 13.14
CA THR A 123 2.31 -1.09 13.49
C THR A 123 2.57 -1.90 14.77
N GLY A 124 3.74 -1.72 15.40
CA GLY A 124 4.07 -2.33 16.69
C GLY A 124 4.34 -3.84 16.64
N VAL A 125 4.91 -4.36 15.55
CA VAL A 125 5.30 -5.77 15.43
C VAL A 125 6.49 -6.05 16.33
N ARG A 126 6.33 -6.97 17.29
CA ARG A 126 7.38 -7.32 18.25
C ARG A 126 8.41 -8.27 17.65
N PRO A 127 9.66 -8.32 18.17
CA PRO A 127 10.70 -9.22 17.67
C PRO A 127 10.27 -10.71 17.62
N GLU A 128 9.53 -11.18 18.62
CA GLU A 128 9.03 -12.56 18.66
C GLU A 128 7.91 -12.85 17.64
N GLN A 129 7.33 -11.80 17.05
CA GLN A 129 6.30 -11.88 16.02
C GLN A 129 6.89 -11.72 14.60
N GLN A 130 8.20 -11.49 14.48
CA GLN A 130 8.88 -11.40 13.19
C GLN A 130 9.19 -12.79 12.63
N VAL A 131 9.20 -12.88 11.30
CA VAL A 131 9.62 -14.09 10.58
C VAL A 131 11.14 -14.20 10.52
N ASP A 132 11.66 -15.33 10.00
CA ASP A 132 13.09 -15.48 9.73
C ASP A 132 13.60 -14.36 8.81
N GLN A 133 14.52 -13.56 9.35
CA GLN A 133 15.11 -12.42 8.65
C GLN A 133 16.09 -12.85 7.55
N LYS A 134 16.53 -14.11 7.51
CA LYS A 134 17.36 -14.63 6.43
C LYS A 134 16.58 -14.83 5.13
N HIS A 135 15.28 -15.13 5.24
CA HIS A 135 14.39 -15.38 4.10
C HIS A 135 13.09 -14.58 4.24
N PRO A 136 13.17 -13.25 4.27
CA PRO A 136 12.09 -12.43 4.82
C PRO A 136 10.84 -12.34 3.93
N THR A 137 10.95 -12.71 2.65
CA THR A 137 9.87 -12.75 1.65
C THR A 137 9.29 -14.14 1.42
N THR A 138 9.90 -15.19 1.99
CA THR A 138 9.44 -16.59 1.79
C THR A 138 9.18 -17.33 3.09
N ALA A 139 9.89 -17.00 4.17
CA ALA A 139 9.66 -17.61 5.47
C ALA A 139 8.36 -17.10 6.10
N THR A 140 7.38 -17.97 6.27
CA THR A 140 6.10 -17.61 6.90
C THR A 140 6.10 -17.84 8.41
N ALA A 141 7.10 -18.56 8.94
CA ALA A 141 7.17 -18.96 10.35
C ALA A 141 7.63 -17.84 11.28
N ALA A 142 6.86 -17.59 12.33
CA ALA A 142 7.21 -16.72 13.44
C ALA A 142 7.01 -17.46 14.79
N ARG A 143 7.73 -17.04 15.83
CA ARG A 143 7.66 -17.67 17.17
C ARG A 143 6.31 -17.43 17.84
N LYS A 144 5.72 -16.25 17.62
CA LYS A 144 4.36 -15.90 18.05
C LYS A 144 3.55 -15.35 16.87
N PRO A 145 2.25 -15.68 16.78
CA PRO A 145 1.36 -15.09 15.79
C PRO A 145 1.12 -13.61 16.08
N LEU A 146 0.63 -12.87 15.07
CA LEU A 146 -0.02 -11.58 15.31
C LEU A 146 -1.43 -11.85 15.83
N THR A 147 -2.01 -10.92 16.59
CA THR A 147 -3.44 -11.00 16.89
C THR A 147 -4.27 -10.54 15.69
N GLU A 148 -5.55 -10.92 15.62
CA GLU A 148 -6.47 -10.49 14.55
C GLU A 148 -6.56 -8.96 14.46
N ALA A 149 -6.51 -8.27 15.60
CA ALA A 149 -6.49 -6.81 15.64
C ALA A 149 -5.18 -6.23 15.06
N GLN A 150 -4.02 -6.84 15.36
CA GLN A 150 -2.74 -6.43 14.77
C GLN A 150 -2.72 -6.66 13.25
N TRP A 151 -3.28 -7.79 12.78
CA TRP A 151 -3.44 -8.06 11.36
C TRP A 151 -4.30 -7.01 10.67
N LEU A 152 -5.48 -6.69 11.22
CA LEU A 152 -6.36 -5.66 10.64
C LEU A 152 -5.72 -4.28 10.60
N VAL A 153 -5.04 -3.86 11.67
CA VAL A 153 -4.29 -2.59 11.70
C VAL A 153 -3.20 -2.58 10.62
N ARG A 154 -2.48 -3.69 10.46
CA ARG A 154 -1.45 -3.81 9.44
C ARG A 154 -2.04 -3.72 8.03
N PHE A 155 -3.09 -4.48 7.73
CA PHE A 155 -3.75 -4.45 6.42
C PHE A 155 -4.28 -3.06 6.11
N ILE A 156 -5.10 -2.46 6.99
CA ILE A 156 -5.65 -1.12 6.75
C ILE A 156 -4.54 -0.09 6.52
N PHE A 157 -3.41 -0.16 7.24
CA PHE A 157 -2.30 0.75 6.99
C PHE A 157 -1.66 0.54 5.61
N LEU A 158 -1.31 -0.70 5.27
CA LEU A 158 -0.63 -1.03 4.01
C LEU A 158 -1.55 -0.76 2.80
N GLU A 159 -2.79 -1.24 2.83
CA GLU A 159 -3.78 -1.06 1.76
C GLU A 159 -4.12 0.43 1.52
N SER A 160 -4.02 1.27 2.56
CA SER A 160 -4.21 2.72 2.40
C SER A 160 -3.12 3.40 1.58
N ILE A 161 -1.98 2.74 1.41
CA ILE A 161 -0.81 3.25 0.68
C ILE A 161 -0.63 2.48 -0.64
N ALA A 162 -0.99 1.19 -0.69
CA ALA A 162 -0.85 0.32 -1.85
C ALA A 162 -1.67 0.76 -3.06
N GLY A 163 -2.81 1.45 -2.87
CA GLY A 163 -3.57 2.04 -3.98
C GLY A 163 -2.99 3.32 -4.60
N VAL A 164 -1.84 3.83 -4.12
CA VAL A 164 -1.23 5.09 -4.58
C VAL A 164 -0.36 4.93 -5.84
N PRO A 165 0.55 3.94 -5.94
CA PRO A 165 1.45 3.76 -7.07
C PRO A 165 0.76 3.70 -8.44
N GLY A 166 -0.22 2.80 -8.60
CA GLY A 166 -0.94 2.64 -9.86
C GLY A 166 -1.68 3.92 -10.26
N MET A 167 -2.23 4.67 -9.31
CA MET A 167 -2.97 5.91 -9.55
C MET A 167 -2.03 7.00 -10.07
N VAL A 168 -0.86 7.14 -9.43
CA VAL A 168 0.19 8.09 -9.86
C VAL A 168 0.71 7.72 -11.25
N ALA A 169 1.04 6.45 -11.47
CA ALA A 169 1.56 5.95 -12.74
C ALA A 169 0.53 6.12 -13.88
N GLY A 170 -0.70 5.68 -13.65
CA GLY A 170 -1.83 5.81 -14.58
C GLY A 170 -2.12 7.27 -14.92
N MET A 171 -2.15 8.16 -13.91
CA MET A 171 -2.30 9.60 -14.13
C MET A 171 -1.18 10.19 -14.97
N LEU A 172 0.09 9.88 -14.66
CA LEU A 172 1.24 10.43 -15.38
C LEU A 172 1.29 9.95 -16.84
N ARG A 173 0.99 8.68 -17.08
CA ARG A 173 0.85 8.09 -18.42
C ARG A 173 -0.34 8.67 -19.18
N HIS A 174 -1.46 8.88 -18.51
CA HIS A 174 -2.64 9.53 -19.09
C HIS A 174 -2.30 10.93 -19.59
N LEU A 175 -1.69 11.76 -18.73
CA LEU A 175 -1.22 13.09 -19.13
C LEU A 175 -0.16 13.00 -20.24
N GLU A 176 0.64 11.93 -20.32
CA GLU A 176 1.63 11.75 -21.38
C GLU A 176 1.00 11.48 -22.73
N SER A 177 0.04 10.54 -22.75
CA SER A 177 -0.78 10.22 -23.90
C SER A 177 -1.45 11.48 -24.46
N LEU A 178 -2.07 12.29 -23.58
CA LEU A 178 -2.71 13.54 -23.97
C LEU A 178 -1.73 14.57 -24.53
N ARG A 179 -0.65 14.90 -23.80
CA ARG A 179 0.29 15.95 -24.22
C ARG A 179 1.12 15.58 -25.45
N ARG A 180 1.27 14.27 -25.73
CA ARG A 180 2.00 13.76 -26.91
C ARG A 180 1.09 13.32 -28.04
N LEU A 181 -0.23 13.31 -27.83
CA LEU A 181 -1.24 12.82 -28.77
C LEU A 181 -0.95 11.39 -29.26
N LYS A 182 -0.56 10.50 -28.35
CA LYS A 182 -0.17 9.11 -28.63
C LYS A 182 -1.05 8.11 -27.91
N ARG A 183 -1.24 6.93 -28.50
CA ARG A 183 -1.86 5.79 -27.80
C ARG A 183 -0.97 5.34 -26.65
N ASP A 184 -1.59 4.88 -25.58
CA ASP A 184 -0.92 4.37 -24.39
C ASP A 184 -0.69 2.83 -24.44
N ASN A 185 -1.47 2.13 -25.27
CA ASN A 185 -1.39 0.68 -25.46
C ASN A 185 -1.71 -0.15 -24.19
N GLY A 186 -2.71 0.27 -23.41
CA GLY A 186 -3.34 -0.53 -22.35
C GLY A 186 -2.67 -0.45 -20.97
N TRP A 187 -1.69 0.43 -20.77
CA TRP A 187 -1.02 0.58 -19.48
C TRP A 187 -1.88 1.35 -18.46
N ILE A 188 -2.51 2.46 -18.88
CA ILE A 188 -3.32 3.33 -18.00
C ILE A 188 -4.45 2.53 -17.34
N GLU A 189 -5.17 1.72 -18.13
CA GLU A 189 -6.31 0.94 -17.63
C GLU A 189 -5.87 -0.03 -16.54
N THR A 190 -4.86 -0.85 -16.80
CA THR A 190 -4.34 -1.81 -15.80
C THR A 190 -3.85 -1.12 -14.53
N LEU A 191 -3.19 0.04 -14.62
CA LEU A 191 -2.68 0.74 -13.44
C LEU A 191 -3.78 1.38 -12.59
N LEU A 192 -4.84 1.87 -13.24
CA LEU A 192 -6.01 2.40 -12.54
C LEU A 192 -6.88 1.27 -11.96
N GLU A 193 -6.98 0.14 -12.64
CA GLU A 193 -7.64 -1.07 -12.15
C GLU A 193 -6.94 -1.62 -10.90
N GLU A 194 -5.62 -1.76 -10.93
CA GLU A 194 -4.79 -2.13 -9.76
C GLU A 194 -5.11 -1.22 -8.57
N SER A 195 -5.06 0.10 -8.77
CA SER A 195 -5.36 1.06 -7.69
C SER A 195 -6.80 0.97 -7.17
N TYR A 196 -7.74 0.60 -8.04
CA TYR A 196 -9.12 0.36 -7.65
C TYR A 196 -9.23 -0.92 -6.81
N ASN A 197 -8.54 -1.99 -7.21
CA ASN A 197 -8.50 -3.27 -6.52
C ASN A 197 -7.93 -3.14 -5.09
N GLU A 198 -6.76 -2.50 -4.95
CA GLU A 198 -6.13 -2.16 -3.66
C GLU A 198 -7.09 -1.39 -2.73
N ARG A 199 -7.84 -0.43 -3.29
CA ARG A 199 -8.86 0.31 -2.52
C ARG A 199 -9.99 -0.60 -2.06
N MET A 200 -10.38 -1.61 -2.84
CA MET A 200 -11.40 -2.57 -2.43
C MET A 200 -10.91 -3.48 -1.29
N HIS A 201 -9.60 -3.79 -1.23
CA HIS A 201 -9.00 -4.46 -0.08
C HIS A 201 -9.11 -3.60 1.17
N LEU A 202 -8.66 -2.33 1.09
CA LEU A 202 -8.78 -1.36 2.20
C LEU A 202 -10.22 -1.26 2.73
N LEU A 203 -11.19 -1.03 1.83
CA LEU A 203 -12.59 -0.86 2.22
C LEU A 203 -13.16 -2.14 2.85
N THR A 204 -12.70 -3.31 2.41
CA THR A 204 -13.06 -4.59 3.01
C THR A 204 -12.55 -4.70 4.44
N PHE A 205 -11.28 -4.40 4.70
CA PHE A 205 -10.74 -4.45 6.07
C PHE A 205 -11.34 -3.38 6.98
N MET A 206 -11.65 -2.20 6.45
CA MET A 206 -12.31 -1.13 7.20
C MET A 206 -13.74 -1.48 7.64
N LYS A 207 -14.43 -2.42 6.97
CA LYS A 207 -15.71 -2.98 7.46
C LYS A 207 -15.55 -3.85 8.70
N MET A 208 -14.33 -4.30 9.00
CA MET A 208 -14.03 -5.15 10.17
C MET A 208 -13.32 -4.39 11.29
N CYS A 209 -12.58 -3.32 10.96
CA CYS A 209 -11.86 -2.53 11.95
C CYS A 209 -11.92 -1.05 11.58
N GLU A 210 -12.36 -0.23 12.53
CA GLU A 210 -12.26 1.21 12.39
C GLU A 210 -10.88 1.70 12.87
N PRO A 211 -10.08 2.38 12.02
CA PRO A 211 -8.82 2.96 12.44
C PRO A 211 -9.05 4.13 13.41
N GLY A 212 -8.31 4.13 14.52
CA GLY A 212 -8.32 5.25 15.48
C GLY A 212 -7.74 6.54 14.90
N TRP A 213 -7.92 7.66 15.60
CA TRP A 213 -7.46 8.98 15.14
C TRP A 213 -5.95 9.02 14.84
N PHE A 214 -5.13 8.41 15.71
CA PHE A 214 -3.68 8.32 15.48
C PHE A 214 -3.34 7.65 14.14
N MET A 215 -3.99 6.53 13.85
CA MET A 215 -3.78 5.79 12.60
C MET A 215 -4.26 6.60 11.40
N LYS A 216 -5.41 7.28 11.49
CA LYS A 216 -5.92 8.18 10.44
C LYS A 216 -4.92 9.32 10.14
N THR A 217 -4.32 9.93 11.16
CA THR A 217 -3.27 10.95 10.99
C THR A 217 -1.99 10.36 10.38
N LEU A 218 -1.58 9.16 10.80
CA LEU A 218 -0.41 8.48 10.25
C LEU A 218 -0.61 8.16 8.77
N ILE A 219 -1.79 7.66 8.38
CA ILE A 219 -2.15 7.39 6.98
C ILE A 219 -2.06 8.67 6.14
N LEU A 220 -2.63 9.79 6.63
CA LEU A 220 -2.56 11.08 5.93
C LEU A 220 -1.11 11.53 5.71
N GLY A 221 -0.26 11.44 6.74
CA GLY A 221 1.15 11.78 6.64
C GLY A 221 1.91 10.85 5.68
N ALA A 222 1.68 9.54 5.79
CA ALA A 222 2.30 8.54 4.94
C ALA A 222 1.91 8.71 3.47
N GLN A 223 0.64 8.91 3.16
CA GLN A 223 0.16 9.21 1.80
C GLN A 223 0.78 10.51 1.27
N GLY A 224 0.88 11.56 2.09
CA GLY A 224 1.51 12.82 1.70
C GLY A 224 2.96 12.64 1.27
N VAL A 225 3.75 11.86 2.00
CA VAL A 225 5.15 11.57 1.64
C VAL A 225 5.22 10.62 0.45
N PHE A 226 4.48 9.51 0.51
CA PHE A 226 4.57 8.42 -0.44
C PHE A 226 4.06 8.80 -1.83
N PHE A 227 2.94 9.54 -1.93
CA PHE A 227 2.44 10.06 -3.20
C PHE A 227 3.49 10.91 -3.92
N ASN A 228 4.11 11.85 -3.21
CA ASN A 228 5.12 12.74 -3.78
C ASN A 228 6.38 11.97 -4.18
N ALA A 229 6.83 11.02 -3.36
CA ALA A 229 7.95 10.15 -3.68
C ALA A 229 7.68 9.31 -4.93
N MET A 230 6.51 8.69 -5.04
CA MET A 230 6.10 7.90 -6.21
C MET A 230 5.96 8.76 -7.46
N PHE A 231 5.40 9.96 -7.33
CA PHE A 231 5.27 10.92 -8.44
C PHE A 231 6.63 11.31 -9.02
N VAL A 232 7.57 11.72 -8.15
CA VAL A 232 8.93 12.08 -8.57
C VAL A 232 9.68 10.87 -9.10
N SER A 233 9.58 9.72 -8.43
CA SER A 233 10.21 8.47 -8.87
C SER A 233 9.74 8.06 -10.27
N TYR A 234 8.43 8.12 -10.54
CA TYR A 234 7.89 7.72 -11.85
C TYR A 234 8.30 8.69 -12.97
N LEU A 235 8.41 9.99 -12.68
CA LEU A 235 8.95 10.96 -13.64
C LEU A 235 10.42 10.72 -13.98
N ILE A 236 11.23 10.28 -13.01
CA ILE A 236 12.65 9.99 -13.20
C ILE A 236 12.86 8.62 -13.86
N SER A 237 12.19 7.59 -13.36
CA SER A 237 12.34 6.22 -13.83
C SER A 237 11.07 5.39 -13.56
N PRO A 238 10.20 5.23 -14.57
CA PRO A 238 9.08 4.30 -14.49
C PRO A 238 9.53 2.87 -14.18
N ARG A 239 10.66 2.45 -14.74
CA ARG A 239 11.26 1.13 -14.51
C ARG A 239 11.55 0.86 -13.04
N ILE A 240 12.27 1.76 -12.36
CA ILE A 240 12.57 1.61 -10.92
C ILE A 240 11.27 1.60 -10.13
N THR A 241 10.31 2.44 -10.51
CA THR A 241 9.04 2.58 -9.80
C THR A 241 8.20 1.29 -9.88
N HIS A 242 8.03 0.72 -11.07
CA HIS A 242 7.37 -0.58 -11.22
C HIS A 242 8.14 -1.71 -10.54
N ARG A 243 9.48 -1.69 -10.56
CA ARG A 243 10.26 -2.70 -9.85
C ARG A 243 10.08 -2.61 -8.33
N PHE A 244 10.01 -1.40 -7.79
CA PHE A 244 9.74 -1.16 -6.38
C PHE A 244 8.35 -1.67 -5.99
N VAL A 245 7.31 -1.39 -6.78
CA VAL A 245 5.96 -1.93 -6.56
C VAL A 245 5.95 -3.45 -6.61
N GLY A 246 6.58 -4.07 -7.63
CA GLY A 246 6.69 -5.54 -7.69
C GLY A 246 7.29 -6.15 -6.41
N TYR A 247 8.32 -5.52 -5.84
CA TYR A 247 8.88 -5.93 -4.55
C TYR A 247 7.95 -5.67 -3.36
N LEU A 248 7.12 -4.63 -3.37
CA LEU A 248 6.07 -4.45 -2.35
C LEU A 248 5.07 -5.61 -2.40
N GLU A 249 4.67 -6.01 -3.60
CA GLU A 249 3.68 -7.08 -3.76
C GLU A 249 4.24 -8.48 -3.45
N GLU A 250 5.55 -8.69 -3.61
CA GLU A 250 6.21 -9.87 -3.02
C GLU A 250 6.02 -9.92 -1.49
N GLU A 251 6.16 -8.78 -0.81
CA GLU A 251 5.93 -8.68 0.64
C GLU A 251 4.44 -8.80 0.99
N ALA A 252 3.53 -8.36 0.12
CA ALA A 252 2.08 -8.53 0.29
C ALA A 252 1.67 -10.00 0.18
N VAL A 253 2.07 -10.69 -0.90
CA VAL A 253 1.85 -12.15 -1.07
C VAL A 253 2.42 -12.94 0.11
N HIS A 254 3.62 -12.57 0.58
CA HIS A 254 4.22 -13.13 1.79
C HIS A 254 3.35 -12.92 3.03
N THR A 255 2.91 -11.69 3.26
CA THR A 255 2.13 -11.27 4.42
C THR A 255 0.80 -12.03 4.47
N TYR A 256 0.09 -12.13 3.35
CA TYR A 256 -1.18 -12.86 3.28
C TYR A 256 -1.00 -14.37 3.38
N THR A 257 0.06 -14.94 2.81
CA THR A 257 0.37 -16.37 2.98
C THR A 257 0.66 -16.70 4.44
N ARG A 258 1.38 -15.84 5.15
CA ARG A 258 1.61 -15.99 6.58
C ARG A 258 0.29 -15.94 7.36
N CYS A 259 -0.58 -14.98 7.05
CA CYS A 259 -1.90 -14.84 7.68
C CYS A 259 -2.75 -16.11 7.49
N ILE A 260 -2.90 -16.60 6.25
CA ILE A 260 -3.62 -17.84 5.93
C ILE A 260 -3.12 -19.01 6.80
N ARG A 261 -1.80 -19.17 6.88
CA ARG A 261 -1.21 -20.24 7.66
C ARG A 261 -1.46 -20.09 9.16
N GLU A 262 -1.43 -18.88 9.72
CA GLU A 262 -1.79 -18.64 11.13
C GLU A 262 -3.29 -18.95 11.39
N ILE A 263 -4.18 -18.73 10.41
CA ILE A 263 -5.60 -19.15 10.49
C ILE A 263 -5.70 -20.68 10.47
N GLU A 264 -5.02 -21.35 9.54
CA GLU A 264 -5.05 -22.82 9.38
C GLU A 264 -4.47 -23.56 10.59
N GLU A 265 -3.47 -22.97 11.25
CA GLU A 265 -2.89 -23.47 12.49
C GLU A 265 -3.79 -23.21 13.73
N GLY A 266 -4.95 -22.58 13.55
CA GLY A 266 -5.89 -22.26 14.63
C GLY A 266 -5.38 -21.19 15.59
N LYS A 267 -4.39 -20.38 15.19
CA LYS A 267 -3.77 -19.34 16.03
C LYS A 267 -4.59 -18.05 16.11
N LEU A 268 -5.58 -17.90 15.24
CA LEU A 268 -6.48 -16.76 15.13
C LEU A 268 -7.91 -17.23 15.41
N GLU A 269 -8.23 -17.41 16.70
CA GLU A 269 -9.48 -18.02 17.18
C GLU A 269 -10.72 -17.37 16.56
N LYS A 270 -10.74 -16.04 16.43
CA LYS A 270 -11.90 -15.32 15.90
C LYS A 270 -12.10 -15.59 14.41
N TRP A 271 -11.02 -15.77 13.66
CA TRP A 271 -11.06 -16.00 12.22
C TRP A 271 -11.19 -17.48 11.84
N ALA A 272 -10.83 -18.36 12.78
CA ALA A 272 -11.06 -19.80 12.68
C ALA A 272 -12.49 -20.21 13.07
N ASP A 273 -13.24 -19.35 13.78
CA ASP A 273 -14.63 -19.60 14.15
C ASP A 273 -15.53 -19.72 12.89
N PRO A 274 -16.24 -20.83 12.68
CA PRO A 274 -17.16 -21.00 11.55
C PRO A 274 -18.32 -19.99 11.54
N ASN A 275 -18.63 -19.35 12.66
CA ASN A 275 -19.67 -18.33 12.75
C ASN A 275 -19.18 -16.94 12.29
N PHE A 276 -17.86 -16.75 12.15
CA PHE A 276 -17.32 -15.48 11.69
C PHE A 276 -17.77 -15.18 10.26
N GLN A 277 -18.43 -14.03 10.07
CA GLN A 277 -18.89 -13.57 8.76
C GLN A 277 -17.96 -12.50 8.23
N ILE A 278 -17.47 -12.69 7.01
CA ILE A 278 -16.74 -11.65 6.27
C ILE A 278 -17.70 -10.58 5.74
N PRO A 279 -17.21 -9.37 5.39
CA PRO A 279 -18.06 -8.31 4.88
C PRO A 279 -18.77 -8.65 3.55
N ASP A 280 -20.05 -8.28 3.43
CA ASP A 280 -20.83 -8.42 2.18
C ASP A 280 -20.18 -7.72 0.99
N LEU A 281 -19.43 -6.64 1.24
CA LEU A 281 -18.66 -5.94 0.22
C LEU A 281 -17.68 -6.88 -0.49
N ALA A 282 -16.99 -7.72 0.29
CA ALA A 282 -16.03 -8.69 -0.22
C ALA A 282 -16.72 -9.78 -1.03
N ILE A 283 -17.79 -10.36 -0.47
CA ILE A 283 -18.57 -11.41 -1.11
C ILE A 283 -19.05 -10.95 -2.49
N LYS A 284 -19.55 -9.71 -2.59
CA LYS A 284 -20.02 -9.12 -3.84
C LYS A 284 -18.89 -8.79 -4.80
N TYR A 285 -17.79 -8.20 -4.32
CA TYR A 285 -16.68 -7.79 -5.16
C TYR A 285 -16.00 -9.01 -5.80
N TRP A 286 -15.52 -9.96 -4.99
CA TRP A 286 -14.83 -11.17 -5.47
C TRP A 286 -15.76 -12.28 -5.96
N ARG A 287 -17.08 -12.09 -5.86
CA ARG A 287 -18.12 -13.07 -6.27
C ARG A 287 -17.96 -14.41 -5.54
N MET A 288 -17.75 -14.35 -4.23
CA MET A 288 -17.42 -15.53 -3.42
C MET A 288 -18.61 -16.51 -3.34
N PRO A 289 -18.40 -17.79 -3.67
CA PRO A 289 -19.47 -18.79 -3.68
C PRO A 289 -19.99 -19.07 -2.27
N GLU A 290 -21.23 -19.55 -2.17
CA GLU A 290 -21.79 -19.98 -0.89
C GLU A 290 -20.97 -21.14 -0.31
N GLY A 291 -20.77 -21.15 1.01
CA GLY A 291 -19.94 -22.14 1.70
C GLY A 291 -18.42 -21.86 1.69
N LYS A 292 -17.92 -20.91 0.88
CA LYS A 292 -16.52 -20.46 0.88
C LYS A 292 -16.39 -18.97 1.20
N ARG A 293 -16.90 -18.59 2.36
CA ARG A 293 -17.00 -17.19 2.84
C ARG A 293 -16.37 -17.01 4.22
N THR A 294 -15.31 -17.76 4.48
CA THR A 294 -14.52 -17.61 5.71
C THR A 294 -13.49 -16.50 5.56
N MET A 295 -12.87 -16.08 6.67
CA MET A 295 -11.75 -15.13 6.61
C MET A 295 -10.58 -15.70 5.81
N LYS A 296 -10.32 -17.01 5.93
CA LYS A 296 -9.29 -17.70 5.15
C LYS A 296 -9.55 -17.56 3.65
N ASP A 297 -10.78 -17.81 3.21
CA ASP A 297 -11.15 -17.71 1.79
C ASP A 297 -10.95 -16.28 1.29
N LEU A 298 -11.39 -15.27 2.06
CA LEU A 298 -11.19 -13.87 1.72
C LEU A 298 -9.69 -13.53 1.52
N ILE A 299 -8.83 -13.99 2.42
CA ILE A 299 -7.39 -13.74 2.29
C ILE A 299 -6.79 -14.48 1.09
N TYR A 300 -7.32 -15.65 0.69
CA TYR A 300 -6.91 -16.30 -0.56
C TYR A 300 -7.21 -15.44 -1.80
N TYR A 301 -8.40 -14.83 -1.87
CA TYR A 301 -8.76 -13.91 -2.97
C TYR A 301 -7.83 -12.70 -3.02
N ILE A 302 -7.65 -12.02 -1.89
CA ILE A 302 -6.76 -10.85 -1.78
C ILE A 302 -5.33 -11.22 -2.18
N ARG A 303 -4.79 -12.33 -1.66
CA ARG A 303 -3.44 -12.80 -2.01
C ARG A 303 -3.27 -13.07 -3.51
N ALA A 304 -4.32 -13.55 -4.19
CA ALA A 304 -4.27 -13.81 -5.62
C ALA A 304 -4.21 -12.50 -6.43
N ASP A 305 -4.92 -11.47 -5.99
CA ASP A 305 -4.83 -10.12 -6.56
C ASP A 305 -3.39 -9.58 -6.42
N GLU A 306 -2.78 -9.70 -5.23
CA GLU A 306 -1.38 -9.27 -5.03
C GLU A 306 -0.39 -10.02 -5.92
N ALA A 307 -0.64 -11.30 -6.19
CA ALA A 307 0.20 -12.09 -7.07
C ALA A 307 0.12 -11.58 -8.52
N VAL A 308 -1.06 -11.12 -8.95
CA VAL A 308 -1.23 -10.42 -10.23
C VAL A 308 -0.45 -9.12 -10.23
N HIS A 309 -0.65 -8.25 -9.22
CA HIS A 309 0.02 -6.95 -9.14
C HIS A 309 1.55 -7.12 -9.15
N ARG A 310 2.08 -8.09 -8.40
CA ARG A 310 3.49 -8.50 -8.41
C ARG A 310 3.98 -8.86 -9.81
N GLY A 311 3.30 -9.81 -10.47
CA GLY A 311 3.69 -10.30 -11.79
C GLY A 311 3.60 -9.22 -12.86
N VAL A 312 2.55 -8.40 -12.81
CA VAL A 312 2.35 -7.24 -13.70
C VAL A 312 3.48 -6.23 -13.50
N ASN A 313 3.71 -5.74 -12.29
CA ASN A 313 4.70 -4.69 -12.04
C ASN A 313 6.14 -5.15 -12.31
N HIS A 314 6.51 -6.39 -11.97
CA HIS A 314 7.81 -6.93 -12.38
C HIS A 314 7.95 -6.97 -13.91
N THR A 315 6.91 -7.39 -14.63
CA THR A 315 6.93 -7.42 -16.10
C THR A 315 7.01 -6.02 -16.69
N LEU A 316 6.17 -5.09 -16.25
CA LEU A 316 6.16 -3.69 -16.72
C LEU A 316 7.51 -3.01 -16.51
N SER A 317 8.25 -3.34 -15.44
CA SER A 317 9.61 -2.84 -15.22
C SER A 317 10.64 -3.31 -16.28
N ASN A 318 10.36 -4.43 -16.97
CA ASN A 318 11.23 -4.98 -18.00
C ASN A 318 10.91 -4.43 -19.40
N LEU A 319 9.72 -3.87 -19.60
CA LEU A 319 9.27 -3.37 -20.90
C LEU A 319 9.81 -1.97 -21.23
N ASN A 320 9.81 -1.65 -22.52
CA ASN A 320 9.98 -0.29 -23.01
C ASN A 320 8.68 0.50 -22.87
N HIS A 321 8.60 1.32 -21.82
CA HIS A 321 7.44 2.14 -21.49
C HIS A 321 6.90 3.06 -22.60
N LYS A 322 7.69 3.33 -23.65
CA LYS A 322 7.33 4.22 -24.77
C LYS A 322 6.74 3.49 -25.98
N GLU A 323 7.08 2.22 -26.16
CA GLU A 323 6.85 1.49 -27.41
C GLU A 323 6.07 0.20 -27.19
N ASP A 324 6.35 -0.52 -26.09
CA ASP A 324 5.78 -1.84 -25.88
C ASP A 324 4.33 -1.75 -25.41
N PRO A 325 3.42 -2.56 -25.99
CA PRO A 325 2.07 -2.69 -25.48
C PRO A 325 2.05 -3.41 -24.14
N ASN A 326 0.97 -3.20 -23.36
CA ASN A 326 0.75 -3.98 -22.16
C ASN A 326 0.34 -5.42 -22.53
N PRO A 327 1.14 -6.45 -22.21
CA PRO A 327 0.90 -7.81 -22.66
C PRO A 327 -0.31 -8.48 -21.97
N PHE A 328 -0.81 -7.92 -20.87
CA PHE A 328 -1.88 -8.53 -20.08
C PHE A 328 -3.29 -8.22 -20.61
N VAL A 329 -3.45 -7.07 -21.26
CA VAL A 329 -4.73 -6.58 -21.80
C VAL A 329 -4.76 -6.52 -23.33
N SER A 330 -3.66 -6.86 -23.99
CA SER A 330 -3.60 -6.89 -25.46
C SER A 330 -4.24 -8.13 -26.05
N ASP A 331 -4.79 -7.98 -27.25
CA ASP A 331 -5.25 -9.09 -28.09
C ASP A 331 -4.05 -9.74 -28.79
N TYR A 332 -3.99 -11.08 -28.70
CA TYR A 332 -2.95 -11.87 -29.35
C TYR A 332 -3.43 -12.35 -30.71
N LYS A 333 -2.49 -12.52 -31.64
CA LYS A 333 -2.77 -13.16 -32.93
C LYS A 333 -3.28 -14.59 -32.69
N LEU A 334 -4.09 -15.12 -33.61
CA LEU A 334 -4.72 -16.44 -33.48
C LEU A 334 -3.69 -17.54 -33.19
N GLU A 335 -2.58 -17.52 -33.93
CA GLU A 335 -1.45 -18.44 -33.77
C GLU A 335 -0.68 -18.29 -32.44
N ALA A 336 -0.85 -17.16 -31.74
CA ALA A 336 -0.18 -16.81 -30.50
C ALA A 336 -1.14 -16.74 -29.29
N THR A 337 -2.39 -17.15 -29.42
CA THR A 337 -3.40 -17.05 -28.34
C THR A 337 -2.96 -17.77 -27.06
N GLY A 338 -2.25 -18.90 -27.19
CA GLY A 338 -1.68 -19.64 -26.06
C GLY A 338 -0.48 -18.97 -25.38
N HIS A 339 0.03 -17.86 -25.92
CA HIS A 339 1.16 -17.11 -25.35
C HIS A 339 0.73 -15.97 -24.43
N LYS A 340 -0.57 -15.74 -24.21
CA LYS A 340 -1.03 -14.68 -23.29
C LYS A 340 -0.51 -14.97 -21.87
N PRO A 341 0.32 -14.09 -21.29
CA PRO A 341 0.95 -14.35 -20.01
C PRO A 341 -0.07 -14.30 -18.88
N ASN A 342 0.03 -15.22 -17.93
CA ASN A 342 -0.68 -15.14 -16.66
C ASN A 342 0.25 -14.53 -15.60
N PRO A 343 0.00 -13.29 -15.13
CA PRO A 343 0.86 -12.64 -14.16
C PRO A 343 0.88 -13.30 -12.78
N ALA A 344 -0.24 -13.90 -12.35
CA ALA A 344 -0.33 -14.53 -11.02
C ALA A 344 0.63 -15.72 -10.85
N LEU A 345 0.86 -16.46 -11.95
CA LEU A 345 1.62 -17.71 -11.97
C LEU A 345 3.12 -17.54 -12.22
N LYS A 346 3.59 -16.31 -12.52
CA LYS A 346 5.02 -16.02 -12.75
C LYS A 346 5.48 -14.99 -11.71
N PRO A 347 5.86 -15.41 -10.50
CA PRO A 347 6.17 -14.50 -9.40
C PRO A 347 7.29 -13.51 -9.69
N THR A 348 8.27 -13.93 -10.49
CA THR A 348 9.38 -13.08 -10.93
C THR A 348 9.01 -12.14 -12.08
N GLY A 349 7.77 -12.15 -12.57
CA GLY A 349 7.37 -11.46 -13.79
C GLY A 349 8.01 -12.04 -15.04
N TYR A 350 7.62 -11.51 -16.19
CA TYR A 350 8.14 -11.91 -17.49
C TYR A 350 9.24 -10.95 -17.96
N GLU A 351 10.25 -11.50 -18.60
CA GLU A 351 11.23 -10.73 -19.37
C GLU A 351 10.59 -10.19 -20.64
N ARG A 352 11.14 -9.09 -21.17
CA ARG A 352 10.59 -8.42 -22.36
C ARG A 352 10.46 -9.36 -23.56
N GLN A 353 11.47 -10.21 -23.79
CA GLN A 353 11.48 -11.17 -24.89
C GLN A 353 10.40 -12.26 -24.74
N GLU A 354 10.00 -12.62 -23.52
CA GLU A 354 8.97 -13.65 -23.28
C GLU A 354 7.57 -13.19 -23.70
N VAL A 355 7.32 -11.86 -23.74
CA VAL A 355 5.97 -11.30 -23.97
C VAL A 355 5.86 -10.42 -25.21
N ILE A 356 6.97 -9.81 -25.68
CA ILE A 356 6.97 -8.96 -26.88
C ILE A 356 7.57 -9.69 -28.10
N GLY A 357 8.49 -10.64 -27.88
CA GLY A 357 9.31 -11.25 -28.94
C GLY A 357 10.67 -10.56 -29.08
#